data_AF-A0A7C2IM95-F1
#
_entry.id   AF-A0A7C2IM95-F1
#
_cell.length_a   1.000
_cell.length_b   1.000
_cell.length_c   1.000
_cell.angle_alpha   90.00
_cell.angle_beta   90.00
_cell.angle_gamma   90.00
#
_symmetry.space_group_name_H-M   'P 1'
#
loop_
_entity.id
_entity.type
_entity.pdbx_description
1 polymer ?
#
loop_
_entity_poly.entity_id
_entity_poly.type
_entity_poly.pdbx_seq_one_letter_code
_entity_poly.pdbx_strand_id
1 'polypeptide(L)'
;LKDYYLAIDEGRWPTMRGVRVTAEDSLRRSVINRILCHAVVIKSEIERDFRIEFDLHFAPEIDQLKALERDGLVKLDDDRIEVAGLGRIFIRNVAMVFDAYLKKAESRKSQVFSKTL
;
A
#
# COMPACT_ATOMS: atom_id res chain seq x y z
N LEU A 1 13.79 27.08 -7.40
CA LEU A 1 14.36 26.84 -8.75
C LEU A 1 15.87 27.13 -8.84
N LYS A 2 16.43 28.09 -8.10
CA LYS A 2 17.86 28.44 -8.17
C LYS A 2 18.80 27.23 -7.99
N ASP A 3 18.58 26.42 -6.96
CA ASP A 3 19.43 25.25 -6.67
C ASP A 3 19.29 24.11 -7.69
N TYR A 4 18.14 24.03 -8.37
CA TYR A 4 17.90 23.07 -9.45
C TYR A 4 18.73 23.44 -10.68
N TYR A 5 18.71 24.71 -11.11
CA TYR A 5 19.48 25.17 -12.26
C TYR A 5 20.98 25.13 -12.00
N LEU A 6 21.42 25.54 -10.80
CA LEU A 6 22.82 25.47 -10.42
C LEU A 6 23.37 24.02 -10.47
N ALA A 7 22.59 23.04 -10.00
CA ALA A 7 22.99 21.63 -10.09
C ALA A 7 23.14 21.18 -11.55
N ILE A 8 22.24 21.58 -12.45
CA ILE A 8 22.31 21.26 -13.88
C ILE A 8 23.54 21.91 -14.53
N ASP A 9 23.77 23.21 -14.26
CA ASP A 9 24.90 23.96 -14.81
C ASP A 9 26.24 23.37 -14.37
N GLU A 10 26.31 22.76 -13.19
CA GLU A 10 27.48 22.05 -12.65
C GLU A 10 27.56 20.57 -13.10
N GLY A 11 26.67 20.11 -13.99
CA GLY A 11 26.64 18.72 -14.47
C GLY A 11 26.23 17.69 -13.41
N ARG A 12 25.56 18.13 -12.34
CA ARG A 12 25.07 17.30 -11.24
C ARG A 12 23.56 17.06 -11.37
N TRP A 13 23.09 15.91 -10.90
CA TRP A 13 21.65 15.62 -10.85
C TRP A 13 20.95 16.52 -9.83
N PRO A 14 19.84 17.22 -10.19
CA PRO A 14 19.14 18.12 -9.28
C PRO A 14 18.18 17.38 -8.34
N THR A 15 18.61 16.24 -7.79
CA THR A 15 17.80 15.40 -6.90
C THR A 15 17.75 16.01 -5.50
N MET A 16 16.57 16.41 -5.04
CA MET A 16 16.40 17.03 -3.70
C MET A 16 16.18 15.99 -2.59
N ARG A 17 15.47 14.90 -2.90
CA ARG A 17 15.18 13.79 -1.99
C ARG A 17 15.07 12.50 -2.78
N GLY A 18 15.43 11.39 -2.13
CA GLY A 18 15.25 10.05 -2.66
C GLY A 18 14.78 9.10 -1.56
N VAL A 19 14.16 8.01 -1.98
CA VAL A 19 13.82 6.88 -1.10
C VAL A 19 14.46 5.63 -1.67
N ARG A 20 15.06 4.81 -0.80
CA ARG A 20 15.53 3.49 -1.19
C ARG A 20 14.34 2.53 -1.12
N VAL A 21 13.87 2.09 -2.28
CA VAL A 21 12.77 1.13 -2.37
C VAL A 21 13.27 -0.24 -1.91
N THR A 22 12.63 -0.81 -0.89
CA THR A 22 12.91 -2.15 -0.40
C THR A 22 12.13 -3.21 -1.19
N ALA A 23 12.45 -4.50 -0.97
CA ALA A 23 11.68 -5.60 -1.55
C ALA A 23 10.22 -5.57 -1.05
N GLU A 24 10.02 -5.27 0.24
CA GLU A 24 8.68 -5.15 0.84
C GLU A 24 7.89 -3.98 0.23
N ASP A 25 8.55 -2.85 -0.04
CA ASP A 25 7.92 -1.71 -0.71
C ASP A 25 7.48 -2.08 -2.13
N SER A 26 8.31 -2.83 -2.86
CA SER A 26 7.98 -3.30 -4.21
C SER A 26 6.79 -4.27 -4.20
N LEU A 27 6.78 -5.21 -3.24
CA LEU A 27 5.70 -6.17 -3.05
C LEU A 27 4.37 -5.46 -2.76
N ARG A 28 4.34 -4.62 -1.72
CA ARG A 28 3.13 -3.88 -1.33
C ARG A 28 2.66 -2.95 -2.44
N ARG A 29 3.59 -2.28 -3.14
CA ARG A 29 3.27 -1.45 -4.30
C ARG A 29 2.61 -2.27 -5.41
N SER A 30 3.06 -3.50 -5.67
CA SER A 30 2.44 -4.37 -6.68
C SER A 30 0.99 -4.70 -6.34
N VAL A 31 0.73 -5.09 -5.08
CA VAL A 31 -0.64 -5.38 -4.59
C VAL A 31 -1.52 -4.12 -4.68
N ILE A 32 -1.04 -2.98 -4.17
CA ILE A 32 -1.77 -1.70 -4.22
C ILE A 32 -2.09 -1.30 -5.67
N ASN A 33 -1.13 -1.42 -6.59
CA ASN A 33 -1.34 -1.10 -8.00
C ASN A 33 -2.40 -2.00 -8.63
N ARG A 34 -2.37 -3.31 -8.35
CA ARG A 34 -3.37 -4.25 -8.87
C ARG A 34 -4.77 -3.91 -8.36
N ILE A 35 -4.91 -3.51 -7.10
CA ILE A 35 -6.16 -2.99 -6.55
C ILE A 35 -6.60 -1.72 -7.29
N LEU A 36 -5.74 -0.71 -7.39
CA LEU A 36 -6.12 0.61 -7.93
C LEU A 36 -6.39 0.59 -9.44
N CYS A 37 -5.64 -0.19 -10.21
CA CYS A 37 -5.72 -0.21 -11.67
C CYS A 37 -6.65 -1.29 -12.20
N HIS A 38 -6.73 -2.43 -11.52
CA HIS A 38 -7.46 -3.61 -12.02
C HIS A 38 -8.63 -4.01 -11.13
N ALA A 39 -8.77 -3.44 -9.93
CA ALA A 39 -9.79 -3.81 -8.94
C ALA A 39 -9.75 -5.31 -8.57
N VAL A 40 -8.67 -6.01 -8.88
CA VAL A 40 -8.49 -7.45 -8.66
C VAL A 40 -7.04 -7.73 -8.33
N VAL A 41 -6.83 -8.62 -7.36
CA VAL A 41 -5.53 -9.23 -7.05
C VAL A 41 -5.70 -10.74 -7.14
N ILE A 42 -4.87 -11.38 -7.98
CA ILE A 42 -4.70 -12.84 -8.00
C ILE A 42 -3.50 -13.16 -7.10
N LYS A 43 -3.73 -13.92 -6.03
CA LYS A 43 -2.73 -14.14 -4.98
C LYS A 43 -1.53 -14.93 -5.53
N SER A 44 -1.80 -16.01 -6.24
CA SER A 44 -0.79 -16.88 -6.86
C SER A 44 0.16 -16.14 -7.82
N GLU A 45 -0.31 -15.08 -8.48
CA GLU A 45 0.57 -14.23 -9.29
C GLU A 45 1.56 -13.44 -8.43
N ILE A 46 1.10 -12.88 -7.30
CA ILE A 46 1.98 -12.19 -6.35
C ILE A 46 2.95 -13.16 -5.69
N GLU A 47 2.48 -14.34 -5.29
CA GLU A 47 3.32 -15.39 -4.69
C GLU A 47 4.45 -15.79 -5.64
N ARG A 48 4.15 -15.99 -6.92
CA ARG A 48 5.16 -16.31 -7.94
C ARG A 48 6.15 -15.16 -8.13
N ASP A 49 5.66 -13.93 -8.26
CA ASP A 49 6.49 -12.77 -8.58
C ASP A 49 7.43 -12.39 -7.41
N PHE A 50 7.01 -12.63 -6.16
CA PHE A 50 7.74 -12.21 -4.95
C PHE A 50 8.24 -13.36 -4.07
N ARG A 51 7.90 -14.61 -4.39
CA ARG A 51 8.28 -15.84 -3.67
C ARG A 51 7.86 -15.82 -2.19
N ILE A 52 6.56 -15.61 -1.97
CA ILE A 52 5.92 -15.61 -0.65
C ILE A 52 4.72 -16.55 -0.65
N GLU A 53 4.21 -16.88 0.54
CA GLU A 53 2.83 -17.36 0.72
C GLU A 53 1.95 -16.16 1.09
N PHE A 54 0.97 -15.81 0.25
CA PHE A 54 0.26 -14.53 0.30
C PHE A 54 -0.54 -14.39 1.58
N ASP A 55 -1.38 -15.37 1.90
CA ASP A 55 -2.29 -15.32 3.05
C ASP A 55 -1.52 -15.40 4.38
N LEU A 56 -0.36 -16.05 4.40
CA LEU A 56 0.53 -16.07 5.56
C LEU A 56 1.24 -14.72 5.74
N HIS A 57 1.80 -14.17 4.67
CA HIS A 57 2.54 -12.90 4.70
C HIS A 57 1.64 -11.70 5.02
N PHE A 58 0.43 -11.70 4.45
CA PHE A 58 -0.56 -10.62 4.60
C PHE A 58 -1.68 -10.97 5.57
N ALA A 59 -1.49 -11.93 6.49
CA ALA A 59 -2.50 -12.32 7.47
C ALA A 59 -3.23 -11.14 8.16
N PRO A 60 -2.53 -10.10 8.69
CA PRO A 60 -3.22 -8.98 9.32
C PRO A 60 -3.98 -8.10 8.33
N GLU A 61 -3.55 -8.01 7.08
CA GLU A 61 -4.29 -7.34 6.00
C GLU A 61 -5.53 -8.13 5.57
N ILE A 62 -5.43 -9.46 5.46
CA ILE A 62 -6.56 -10.33 5.16
C ILE A 62 -7.65 -10.19 6.21
N ASP A 63 -7.28 -10.14 7.49
CA ASP A 63 -8.26 -9.93 8.58
C ASP A 63 -8.95 -8.57 8.49
N GLN A 64 -8.26 -7.51 8.06
CA GLN A 64 -8.88 -6.21 7.81
C GLN A 64 -9.82 -6.25 6.60
N LEU A 65 -9.45 -6.97 5.53
CA LEU A 65 -10.29 -7.13 4.35
C LEU A 65 -11.60 -7.86 4.66
N LYS A 66 -11.64 -8.80 5.61
CA LYS A 66 -12.89 -9.44 6.05
C LYS A 66 -13.92 -8.44 6.56
N ALA A 67 -13.48 -7.30 7.12
CA ALA A 67 -14.40 -6.23 7.50
C ALA A 67 -15.00 -5.54 6.28
N LEU A 68 -14.16 -5.23 5.30
CA LEU A 68 -14.60 -4.62 4.04
C LEU A 68 -15.47 -5.57 3.21
N GLU A 69 -15.26 -6.87 3.32
CA GLU A 69 -16.11 -7.90 2.70
C GLU A 69 -17.51 -7.90 3.31
N ARG A 70 -17.62 -7.85 4.63
CA ARG A 70 -18.92 -7.73 5.33
C ARG A 70 -19.68 -6.46 4.93
N ASP A 71 -18.97 -5.39 4.62
CA ASP A 71 -19.53 -4.12 4.13
C ASP A 71 -19.82 -4.14 2.61
N GLY A 72 -19.57 -5.26 1.93
CA GLY A 72 -19.81 -5.43 0.50
C GLY A 72 -18.85 -4.65 -0.41
N LEU A 73 -17.68 -4.27 0.10
CA LEU A 73 -16.67 -3.49 -0.63
C LEU A 73 -15.68 -4.39 -1.37
N VAL A 74 -15.43 -5.58 -0.86
CA VAL A 74 -14.58 -6.58 -1.52
C VAL A 74 -15.25 -7.96 -1.50
N LYS A 75 -14.76 -8.86 -2.34
CA LYS A 75 -15.03 -10.29 -2.29
C LYS A 75 -13.70 -11.01 -2.11
N LEU A 76 -13.63 -11.92 -1.15
CA LEU A 76 -12.46 -12.71 -0.86
C LEU A 76 -12.72 -14.16 -1.25
N ASP A 77 -11.92 -14.66 -2.19
CA ASP A 77 -11.85 -16.07 -2.54
C ASP A 77 -10.45 -16.61 -2.15
N ASP A 78 -10.27 -17.92 -2.28
CA ASP A 78 -9.01 -18.59 -1.94
C ASP A 78 -7.80 -17.99 -2.67
N ASP A 79 -7.90 -17.74 -3.98
CA ASP A 79 -6.80 -17.19 -4.81
C ASP A 79 -7.07 -15.76 -5.33
N ARG A 80 -8.17 -15.12 -4.92
CA ARG A 80 -8.61 -13.86 -5.52
C ARG A 80 -9.15 -12.88 -4.50
N ILE A 81 -8.76 -11.62 -4.66
CA ILE A 81 -9.36 -10.47 -3.96
C ILE A 81 -9.94 -9.57 -5.04
N GLU A 82 -11.24 -9.35 -5.01
CA GLU A 82 -11.93 -8.48 -5.98
C GLU A 82 -12.63 -7.33 -5.28
N VAL A 83 -12.41 -6.11 -5.77
CA VAL A 83 -13.13 -4.93 -5.31
C VAL A 83 -14.52 -4.94 -5.95
N ALA A 84 -15.55 -5.06 -5.11
CA ALA A 84 -16.94 -5.06 -5.52
C ALA A 84 -17.36 -3.69 -6.10
N GLY A 85 -18.52 -3.64 -6.77
CA GLY A 85 -19.02 -2.42 -7.40
C GLY A 85 -19.05 -1.21 -6.45
N LEU A 86 -19.57 -1.39 -5.23
CA LEU A 86 -19.57 -0.34 -4.20
C LEU A 86 -18.15 0.02 -3.73
N GLY A 87 -17.29 -0.99 -3.57
CA GLY A 87 -15.89 -0.82 -3.18
C GLY A 87 -15.06 0.01 -4.15
N ARG A 88 -15.43 0.08 -5.45
CA ARG A 88 -14.72 0.90 -6.42
C ARG A 88 -14.78 2.40 -6.10
N ILE A 89 -15.85 2.85 -5.47
CA ILE A 89 -15.99 4.23 -4.98
C ILE A 89 -14.96 4.50 -3.85
N PHE A 90 -14.70 3.47 -3.04
CA PHE A 90 -13.80 3.50 -1.88
C PHE A 90 -12.48 2.75 -2.14
N ILE A 91 -12.05 2.65 -3.40
CA ILE A 91 -10.94 1.77 -3.78
C ILE A 91 -9.61 2.14 -3.10
N ARG A 92 -9.44 3.42 -2.75
CA ARG A 92 -8.29 3.88 -1.94
C ARG A 92 -8.32 3.31 -0.53
N ASN A 93 -9.48 3.20 0.11
CA ASN A 93 -9.60 2.61 1.44
C ASN A 93 -9.22 1.13 1.41
N VAL A 94 -9.61 0.41 0.35
CA VAL A 94 -9.19 -0.99 0.15
C VAL A 94 -7.67 -1.09 -0.04
N ALA A 95 -7.09 -0.24 -0.90
CA ALA A 95 -5.65 -0.23 -1.13
C ALA A 95 -4.83 0.12 0.12
N MET A 96 -5.34 1.03 0.97
CA MET A 96 -4.68 1.47 2.21
C MET A 96 -4.44 0.32 3.20
N VAL A 97 -5.23 -0.76 3.16
CA VAL A 97 -5.02 -1.94 4.01
C VAL A 97 -3.59 -2.48 3.85
N PHE A 98 -3.05 -2.44 2.63
CA PHE A 98 -1.72 -2.92 2.28
C PHE A 98 -0.60 -1.87 2.44
N ASP A 99 -0.92 -0.62 2.81
CA ASP A 99 0.07 0.44 3.02
C ASP A 99 0.69 0.36 4.42
N ALA A 100 1.96 -0.04 4.48
CA ALA A 100 2.70 -0.17 5.73
C ALA A 100 3.08 1.17 6.38
N TYR A 101 3.15 2.26 5.61
CA TYR A 101 3.58 3.57 6.13
C TYR A 101 2.45 4.33 6.81
N LEU A 102 1.20 4.08 6.41
CA LEU A 102 0.03 4.60 7.12
C LEU A 102 -0.07 4.04 8.54
N LYS A 103 0.06 2.71 8.71
CA LYS A 103 0.07 2.07 10.03
C LYS A 103 1.18 2.63 10.93
N LYS A 104 2.38 2.86 10.38
CA LYS A 104 3.51 3.48 11.08
C LYS A 104 3.27 4.96 11.41
N ALA A 105 2.49 5.69 10.63
CA ALA A 105 2.15 7.08 10.92
C ALA A 105 1.10 7.17 12.04
N GLU A 106 0.10 6.30 12.05
CA GLU A 106 -0.91 6.20 13.11
C GLU A 106 -0.30 5.78 14.45
N SER A 107 0.60 4.80 14.45
CA SER A 107 1.34 4.38 15.66
C SER A 107 2.27 5.46 16.21
N ARG A 108 2.72 6.41 15.37
CA ARG A 108 3.51 7.57 15.80
C ARG A 108 2.64 8.71 16.33
N LYS A 109 1.40 8.86 15.83
CA LYS A 109 0.43 9.84 16.37
C LYS A 109 -0.08 9.46 17.76
N SER A 110 -0.09 8.18 18.13
CA SER A 110 -0.48 7.74 19.48
C SER A 110 0.59 7.93 20.56
N GLN A 111 1.79 8.45 20.22
CA GLN A 111 2.86 8.72 21.19
C GLN A 111 3.15 10.21 21.47
N VAL A 112 2.33 11.14 20.97
CA VAL A 112 2.38 12.56 21.33
C VAL A 112 0.93 13.07 21.21
N PHE A 113 0.18 13.42 22.25
CA PHE A 113 0.47 14.29 23.38
C PHE A 113 -0.35 13.89 24.62
N SER A 114 0.31 13.76 25.77
CA SER A 114 -0.30 14.10 27.06
C SER A 114 -0.04 15.59 27.29
N LYS A 115 -1.12 16.36 27.45
CA LYS A 115 -1.32 17.26 28.60
C LYS A 115 -2.69 17.92 28.50
N THR A 116 -3.48 17.64 29.52
CA THR A 116 -4.55 18.46 30.07
C THR A 116 -4.14 19.93 30.16
N LEU A 117 -5.03 20.83 29.74
CA LEU A 117 -5.52 21.96 30.53
C LEU A 117 -6.99 22.18 30.14
#